data_AF-A0A972CVL1-F1
#
_entry.id   AF-A0A972CVL1-F1
#
_cell.length_a   1.000
_cell.length_b   1.000
_cell.length_c   1.000
_cell.angle_alpha   90.00
_cell.angle_beta   90.00
_cell.angle_gamma   90.00
#
_symmetry.space_group_name_H-M   'P 1'
#
loop_
_entity.id
_entity.type
_entity.pdbx_description
1 polymer ?
#
loop_
_entity_poly.entity_id
_entity_poly.type
_entity_poly.pdbx_seq_one_letter_code
_entity_poly.pdbx_strand_id
1 'polypeptide(L)'
;MKTGITEIVYILDRSGSMSGLEKDTIGGFNSMIQRQKEIEGQVFITTVLFDDDYELLHNRIPLQEIIPLTDKEYYVRGSTALLDALGITITRMIQQKRVTPANERADKVLFIITTDGYENA
;
A
#
# COMPACT_ATOMS: atom_id res chain seq x y z
N MET A 1 -5.11 -11.38 -23.23
CA MET A 1 -5.53 -10.01 -23.57
C MET A 1 -4.87 -9.07 -22.57
N LYS A 2 -4.40 -7.90 -23.00
CA LYS A 2 -3.97 -6.84 -22.07
C LYS A 2 -5.22 -6.15 -21.53
N THR A 3 -5.35 -6.06 -20.21
CA THR A 3 -6.51 -5.44 -19.55
C THR A 3 -6.34 -3.92 -19.41
N GLY A 4 -5.12 -3.40 -19.48
CA GLY A 4 -4.80 -2.00 -19.19
C GLY A 4 -4.88 -1.66 -17.71
N ILE A 5 -5.17 -2.63 -16.84
CA ILE A 5 -5.33 -2.44 -15.40
C ILE A 5 -3.96 -2.36 -14.74
N THR A 6 -3.79 -1.37 -13.85
CA THR A 6 -2.64 -1.26 -12.96
C THR A 6 -3.08 -1.51 -11.52
N GLU A 7 -2.28 -2.26 -10.77
CA GLU A 7 -2.47 -2.46 -9.34
C GLU A 7 -1.30 -1.86 -8.57
N ILE A 8 -1.60 -0.92 -7.68
CA ILE A 8 -0.62 -0.30 -6.79
C ILE A 8 -0.74 -0.97 -5.42
N VAL A 9 0.37 -1.46 -4.92
CA VAL A 9 0.48 -2.07 -3.59
C VAL A 9 1.36 -1.16 -2.75
N TYR A 10 0.72 -0.38 -1.88
CA TYR A 10 1.37 0.55 -0.98
C TYR A 10 1.60 -0.12 0.37
N ILE A 11 2.84 -0.16 0.84
CA ILE A 11 3.25 -0.73 2.11
C ILE A 11 3.85 0.41 2.94
N LEU A 12 3.14 0.84 3.97
CA LEU A 12 3.49 1.94 4.84
C LEU A 12 4.00 1.40 6.16
N ASP A 13 5.26 1.68 6.45
CA ASP A 13 5.85 1.48 7.77
C ASP A 13 5.21 2.46 8.73
N ARG A 14 4.73 1.97 9.86
CA ARG A 14 4.23 2.76 10.98
C ARG A 14 4.87 2.31 12.30
N SER A 15 6.05 1.68 12.22
CA SER A 15 6.86 1.34 13.38
C SER A 15 7.20 2.56 14.23
N GLY A 16 7.63 2.34 15.47
CA GLY A 16 8.10 3.42 16.35
C GLY A 16 9.28 4.22 15.79
N SER A 17 10.10 3.64 14.90
CA SER A 17 11.24 4.34 14.29
C SER A 17 10.80 5.46 13.34
N MET A 18 9.59 5.35 12.78
CA MET A 18 8.94 6.40 11.97
C MET A 18 8.47 7.62 12.78
N SER A 19 8.73 7.68 14.10
CA SER A 19 8.30 8.79 14.96
C SER A 19 8.88 10.12 14.48
N GLY A 20 8.01 11.13 14.33
CA GLY A 20 8.35 12.43 13.77
C GLY A 20 8.25 12.51 12.24
N LEU A 21 8.04 11.38 11.55
CA LEU A 21 7.84 11.30 10.09
C LEU A 21 6.37 11.09 9.69
N GLU A 22 5.43 11.18 10.63
CA GLU A 22 4.02 10.84 10.38
C GLU A 22 3.39 11.77 9.36
N LYS A 23 3.62 13.07 9.52
CA LYS A 23 3.09 14.09 8.59
C LYS A 23 3.66 13.92 7.18
N ASP A 24 4.95 13.61 7.08
CA ASP A 24 5.61 13.41 5.80
C ASP A 24 5.13 12.13 5.12
N THR A 25 4.92 11.07 5.89
CA THR A 25 4.38 9.79 5.39
C THR A 25 2.95 9.94 4.89
N ILE A 26 2.08 10.56 5.69
CA ILE A 26 0.69 10.87 5.31
C ILE A 26 0.66 11.79 4.08
N GLY A 27 1.44 12.86 4.09
CA GLY A 27 1.53 13.83 3.00
C GLY A 27 2.04 13.20 1.70
N GLY A 28 3.05 12.35 1.79
CA GLY A 28 3.62 11.61 0.66
C GLY A 28 2.60 10.64 0.04
N PHE A 29 1.92 9.85 0.87
CA PHE A 29 0.85 8.96 0.42
C PHE A 29 -0.26 9.76 -0.29
N ASN A 30 -0.81 10.78 0.38
CA ASN A 30 -1.92 11.56 -0.16
C ASN A 30 -1.57 12.28 -1.46
N SER A 31 -0.37 12.85 -1.55
CA SER A 31 0.11 13.51 -2.76
C SER A 31 0.26 12.54 -3.93
N MET A 32 0.75 11.31 -3.68
CA MET A 32 0.86 10.27 -4.70
C MET A 32 -0.52 9.88 -5.21
N ILE A 33 -1.46 9.59 -4.31
CA ILE A 33 -2.84 9.23 -4.67
C ILE A 33 -3.46 10.32 -5.53
N GLN A 34 -3.33 11.59 -5.13
CA GLN A 34 -3.93 12.70 -5.85
C GLN A 34 -3.36 12.83 -7.27
N ARG A 35 -2.04 12.76 -7.43
CA ARG A 35 -1.39 12.75 -8.76
C ARG A 35 -1.82 11.56 -9.60
N GLN A 36 -1.93 10.38 -9.00
CA GLN A 36 -2.31 9.17 -9.72
C GLN A 36 -3.79 9.20 -10.15
N LYS A 37 -4.67 9.88 -9.40
CA LYS A 37 -6.09 10.08 -9.77
C LYS A 37 -6.26 10.94 -11.03
N GLU A 38 -5.29 11.79 -11.35
CA GLU A 38 -5.29 12.65 -12.55
C GLU A 38 -4.86 11.90 -13.82
N ILE A 39 -4.25 10.72 -13.68
CA ILE A 39 -3.77 9.91 -14.81
C ILE A 39 -4.91 9.01 -15.29
N GLU A 40 -5.21 9.06 -16.59
CA GLU A 40 -6.19 8.16 -17.21
C GLU A 40 -5.75 6.69 -17.10
N GLY A 41 -6.69 5.83 -16.70
CA GLY A 41 -6.48 4.40 -16.61
C GLY A 41 -7.23 3.76 -15.45
N GLN A 42 -7.42 2.44 -15.53
CA GLN A 42 -8.02 1.69 -14.43
C GLN A 42 -6.93 1.31 -13.43
N VAL A 43 -6.98 1.92 -12.25
CA VAL A 43 -6.02 1.67 -11.17
C VAL A 43 -6.76 1.14 -9.95
N PHE A 44 -6.31 0.00 -9.44
CA PHE A 44 -6.68 -0.50 -8.13
C PHE A 44 -5.54 -0.27 -7.16
N ILE A 45 -5.87 -0.04 -5.90
CA ILE A 45 -4.88 0.10 -4.85
C ILE A 45 -5.17 -0.81 -3.67
N THR A 46 -4.08 -1.36 -3.15
CA THR A 46 -4.01 -2.09 -1.90
C THR A 46 -3.07 -1.31 -1.00
N THR A 47 -3.49 -0.98 0.22
CA THR A 47 -2.68 -0.26 1.20
C THR A 47 -2.53 -1.12 2.45
N VAL A 48 -1.29 -1.32 2.85
CA VAL A 48 -0.89 -2.09 4.03
C VAL A 48 -0.19 -1.14 4.97
N LEU A 49 -0.56 -1.18 6.24
CA LEU A 49 0.19 -0.56 7.33
C LEU A 49 0.91 -1.69 8.07
N PHE A 50 2.19 -1.50 8.36
CA PHE A 50 2.96 -2.51 9.10
C PHE A 50 3.80 -1.90 10.21
N ASP A 51 3.92 -2.66 11.27
CA ASP A 51 4.85 -2.52 12.37
C ASP A 51 5.30 -3.95 12.73
N ASP A 52 5.12 -4.40 13.96
CA ASP A 52 5.21 -5.81 14.35
C ASP A 52 3.91 -6.58 14.04
N ASP A 53 2.83 -5.85 13.71
CA ASP A 53 1.60 -6.35 13.12
C ASP A 53 1.49 -6.01 11.62
N TYR A 54 0.59 -6.75 10.96
CA TYR A 54 0.17 -6.49 9.59
C TYR A 54 -1.28 -6.01 9.56
N GLU A 55 -1.54 -4.83 9.00
CA GLU A 55 -2.89 -4.30 8.81
C GLU A 55 -3.18 -4.00 7.34
N LEU A 56 -4.29 -4.53 6.85
CA LEU A 56 -4.78 -4.25 5.51
C LEU A 56 -5.80 -3.11 5.56
N LEU A 57 -5.35 -1.89 5.25
CA LEU A 57 -6.20 -0.71 5.26
C LEU A 57 -7.13 -0.67 4.04
N HIS A 58 -6.56 -0.94 2.85
CA HIS A 58 -7.31 -0.98 1.59
C HIS A 58 -7.02 -2.29 0.88
N ASN A 59 -8.05 -2.97 0.39
CA ASN A 59 -7.92 -4.24 -0.33
C ASN A 59 -8.45 -4.10 -1.76
N ARG A 60 -7.54 -3.84 -2.71
CA ARG A 60 -7.82 -3.74 -4.15
C ARG A 60 -9.08 -2.93 -4.46
N ILE A 61 -9.15 -1.72 -3.93
CA ILE A 61 -10.26 -0.80 -4.21
C ILE A 61 -9.89 0.15 -5.36
N PRO A 62 -10.87 0.65 -6.13
CA PRO A 62 -10.59 1.63 -7.17
C PRO A 62 -9.89 2.85 -6.59
N LEU A 63 -8.83 3.33 -7.24
CA LEU A 63 -8.06 4.47 -6.75
C LEU A 63 -8.94 5.69 -6.47
N GLN A 64 -9.97 5.91 -7.29
CA GLN A 64 -10.88 7.05 -7.16
C GLN A 64 -11.67 7.06 -5.84
N GLU A 65 -11.92 5.89 -5.25
CA GLU A 65 -12.65 5.72 -3.98
C GLU A 65 -11.76 5.95 -2.75
N ILE A 66 -10.45 6.11 -2.92
CA ILE A 66 -9.54 6.35 -1.81
C ILE A 66 -9.80 7.72 -1.18
N ILE A 67 -10.00 7.70 0.13
CA ILE A 67 -10.06 8.88 0.98
C ILE A 67 -8.62 9.17 1.46
N PRO A 68 -8.23 10.46 1.57
CA PRO A 68 -6.92 10.82 2.12
C PRO A 68 -6.69 10.20 3.50
N LEU A 69 -5.48 9.68 3.70
CA LEU A 69 -5.01 9.17 4.98
C LEU A 69 -4.94 10.31 6.00
N THR A 70 -5.34 10.03 7.23
CA THR A 70 -5.23 10.98 8.35
C THR A 70 -4.52 10.34 9.54
N ASP A 71 -4.34 11.12 10.60
CA ASP A 71 -3.80 10.65 11.89
C ASP A 71 -4.68 9.61 12.59
N LYS A 72 -5.92 9.41 12.12
CA LYS A 72 -6.80 8.35 12.61
C LYS A 72 -6.41 6.97 12.09
N GLU A 73 -5.98 6.90 10.83
CA GLU A 73 -5.59 5.65 10.19
C GLU A 73 -4.08 5.40 10.34
N TYR A 74 -3.27 6.46 10.31
CA TYR A 74 -1.81 6.36 10.39
C TYR A 74 -1.27 7.09 11.62
N TYR A 75 -0.63 6.32 12.50
CA TYR A 75 0.15 6.76 13.64
C TYR A 75 1.20 5.70 13.95
N VAL A 76 2.31 6.11 14.57
CA VAL A 76 3.42 5.20 14.85
C VAL A 76 3.16 4.32 16.07
N ARG A 77 3.59 3.06 16.02
CA ARG A 77 3.53 2.09 17.11
C ARG A 77 4.46 0.91 16.82
N GLY A 78 4.72 0.05 17.81
CA GLY A 78 5.39 -1.23 17.57
C GLY A 78 6.83 -1.11 17.07
N SER A 79 7.38 -2.23 16.58
CA SER A 79 8.71 -2.32 15.96
C SER A 79 8.60 -2.61 14.45
N THR A 80 9.71 -2.72 13.73
CA THR A 80 9.70 -2.84 12.26
C THR A 80 9.82 -4.30 11.78
N ALA A 81 8.74 -4.91 11.28
CA ALA A 81 8.75 -6.23 10.63
C ALA A 81 8.60 -6.17 9.09
N LEU A 82 9.49 -5.41 8.42
CA LEU A 82 9.40 -5.12 6.97
C LEU A 82 9.41 -6.38 6.09
N LEU A 83 10.31 -7.34 6.36
CA LEU A 83 10.43 -8.55 5.54
C LEU A 83 9.18 -9.41 5.63
N ASP A 84 8.58 -9.51 6.82
CA ASP A 84 7.33 -10.22 7.04
C ASP A 84 6.18 -9.52 6.32
N ALA A 85 6.08 -8.20 6.44
CA ALA A 85 5.08 -7.40 5.73
C ALA A 85 5.14 -7.64 4.22
N LEU A 86 6.35 -7.57 3.63
CA LEU A 86 6.55 -7.85 2.20
C LEU A 86 6.16 -9.27 1.81
N GLY A 87 6.61 -10.28 2.58
CA GLY A 87 6.33 -11.68 2.30
C GLY A 87 4.83 -12.01 2.35
N ILE A 88 4.14 -11.46 3.37
CA ILE A 88 2.69 -11.59 3.53
C ILE A 88 1.96 -10.91 2.36
N THR A 89 2.34 -9.68 2.00
CA THR A 89 1.70 -8.95 0.92
C THR A 89 1.88 -9.65 -0.43
N ILE A 90 3.09 -10.09 -0.77
CA ILE A 90 3.34 -10.82 -2.03
C ILE A 90 2.50 -12.10 -2.09
N THR A 91 2.45 -12.86 -1.00
CA THR A 91 1.66 -14.09 -0.92
C THR A 91 0.17 -13.81 -1.12
N ARG A 92 -0.36 -12.75 -0.51
CA ARG A 92 -1.75 -12.30 -0.72
C ARG A 92 -2.02 -11.91 -2.17
N MET A 93 -1.13 -11.15 -2.80
CA MET A 93 -1.26 -10.76 -4.21
C MET A 93 -1.28 -11.98 -5.15
N ILE A 94 -0.44 -12.99 -4.88
CA ILE A 94 -0.46 -14.25 -5.63
C ILE A 94 -1.81 -14.97 -5.46
N GLN A 95 -2.32 -15.07 -4.24
CA GLN A 95 -3.60 -15.72 -3.94
C GLN A 95 -4.77 -14.99 -4.62
N GLN A 96 -4.82 -13.66 -4.53
CA GLN A 96 -5.84 -12.84 -5.17
C GLN A 96 -5.82 -13.02 -6.68
N LYS A 97 -4.64 -12.92 -7.31
CA LYS A 97 -4.48 -13.12 -8.75
C LYS A 97 -4.98 -14.49 -9.24
N ARG A 98 -4.83 -15.55 -8.44
CA ARG A 98 -5.31 -16.90 -8.79
C ARG A 98 -6.83 -16.95 -8.92
N VAL A 99 -7.56 -16.21 -8.07
CA VAL A 99 -9.03 -16.18 -8.06
C VAL A 99 -9.63 -15.07 -8.92
N THR A 100 -8.84 -14.05 -9.29
CA THR A 100 -9.29 -12.98 -10.19
C THR A 100 -9.45 -13.48 -11.64
N PRO A 101 -10.60 -13.21 -12.31
CA PRO A 101 -10.81 -13.50 -13.73
C PRO A 101 -9.74 -12.89 -14.65
N ALA A 102 -9.42 -13.55 -15.76
CA ALA A 102 -8.32 -13.13 -16.64
C ALA A 102 -8.49 -11.72 -17.22
N ASN A 103 -9.73 -11.28 -17.45
CA ASN A 103 -10.09 -9.94 -17.93
C ASN A 103 -10.06 -8.85 -16.85
N GLU A 104 -9.88 -9.23 -15.57
CA GLU A 104 -9.82 -8.31 -14.43
C GLU A 104 -8.44 -8.29 -13.75
N ARG A 105 -7.50 -9.12 -14.23
CA ARG A 105 -6.13 -9.15 -13.72
C ARG A 105 -5.37 -7.91 -14.15
N ALA A 106 -4.59 -7.34 -13.24
CA ALA A 106 -3.67 -6.26 -13.56
C ALA A 106 -2.57 -6.72 -14.52
N ASP A 107 -2.30 -5.90 -15.54
CA ASP A 107 -1.16 -6.08 -16.45
C ASP A 107 0.16 -5.64 -15.77
N LYS A 108 0.07 -4.66 -14.86
CA LYS A 108 1.19 -4.11 -14.11
C LYS A 108 0.86 -4.08 -12.63
N VAL A 109 1.81 -4.51 -11.81
CA VAL A 109 1.74 -4.40 -10.35
C VAL A 109 2.93 -3.57 -9.90
N LEU A 110 2.66 -2.48 -9.17
CA LEU A 110 3.67 -1.58 -8.63
C LEU A 110 3.68 -1.68 -7.11
N PHE A 111 4.82 -2.05 -6.53
CA PHE A 111 5.02 -2.01 -5.09
C PHE A 111 5.68 -0.69 -4.71
N ILE A 112 5.09 0.01 -3.74
CA ILE A 112 5.62 1.24 -3.16
C ILE A 112 5.76 1.01 -1.67
N ILE A 113 6.96 1.19 -1.15
CA ILE A 113 7.29 0.99 0.25
C ILE A 113 7.76 2.32 0.80
N THR A 114 7.14 2.79 1.89
CA THR A 114 7.63 3.93 2.67
C THR A 114 8.08 3.41 4.03
N THR A 115 9.34 3.61 4.36
CA THR A 115 10.00 3.21 5.61
C THR A 115 11.22 4.12 5.81
N ASP A 116 11.71 4.24 7.03
CA ASP A 116 12.97 4.89 7.37
C ASP A 116 14.19 3.94 7.21
N GLY A 117 13.95 2.66 6.95
CA GLY A 117 14.96 1.64 6.69
C GLY A 117 15.56 0.98 7.94
N TYR A 118 15.04 1.27 9.14
CA TYR A 118 15.49 0.64 10.38
C TYR A 118 14.71 -0.64 10.67
N GLU A 119 15.22 -1.78 10.20
CA GLU A 119 14.63 -3.09 10.48
C GLU A 119 14.82 -3.49 11.97
N ASN A 120 13.76 -3.99 12.61
CA ASN A 120 13.75 -4.43 14.02
C ASN A 120 14.18 -3.38 15.07
N ALA A 121 14.02 -2.09 14.76
CA ALA A 121 14.24 -1.00 15.72
C ALA A 121 13.01 -0.73 16.60
#